data_AF-A0A929CER6-F1
#
_entry.id   AF-A0A929CER6-F1
#
_cell.length_a   1.000
_cell.length_b   1.000
_cell.length_c   1.000
_cell.angle_alpha   90.00
_cell.angle_beta   90.00
_cell.angle_gamma   90.00
#
_symmetry.space_group_name_H-M   'P 1'
#
loop_
_entity.id
_entity.type
_entity.pdbx_description
1 polymer ?
#
loop_
_entity_poly.entity_id
_entity_poly.type
_entity_poly.pdbx_seq_one_letter_code
_entity_poly.pdbx_strand_id
1 'polypeptide(L)'
;MLWRLAMRNIWRNRRRTLLTLSAMIVSSALLILALGIFSGMLKDMLASATEQYFGHLVISARGYQDDHDMFAHFAADEQLQHILPQEQLLGYSPRLRSFGLLSHQHNSSPAELLGVLPEQEQTVTSLQEHLTVGEYLRPVDRDGAVIGSGLARRLGVVPGDQLVFVTQAADGSIGNDLLQVRGIFSTGDRGHDNGLVLVPRGWPQQLLVLPGG
;
A
#
# COMPACT_ATOMS: atom_id res chain seq x y z
N MET A 1 -43.11 -46.26 3.29
CA MET A 1 -43.23 -46.99 2.00
C MET A 1 -42.76 -46.16 0.78
N LEU A 2 -43.11 -44.87 0.69
CA LEU A 2 -42.78 -43.99 -0.43
C LEU A 2 -41.27 -43.81 -0.71
N TRP A 3 -40.44 -43.72 0.33
CA TRP A 3 -38.97 -43.59 0.21
C TRP A 3 -38.32 -44.76 -0.58
N ARG A 4 -38.76 -46.00 -0.33
CA ARG A 4 -38.24 -47.19 -1.04
C ARG A 4 -38.63 -47.20 -2.52
N LEU A 5 -39.81 -46.68 -2.86
CA LEU A 5 -40.26 -46.55 -4.25
C LEU A 5 -39.47 -45.47 -5.00
N ALA A 6 -39.22 -44.32 -4.37
CA ALA A 6 -38.41 -43.24 -4.93
C ALA A 6 -36.96 -43.69 -5.22
N MET A 7 -36.32 -44.39 -4.28
CA MET A 7 -34.93 -44.86 -4.45
C MET A 7 -34.80 -45.90 -5.58
N ARG A 8 -35.76 -46.84 -5.71
CA ARG A 8 -35.80 -47.79 -6.84
C ARG A 8 -35.98 -47.08 -8.18
N ASN A 9 -36.77 -46.00 -8.22
CA ASN A 9 -36.98 -45.22 -9.45
C ASN A 9 -35.69 -44.51 -9.89
N ILE A 10 -34.97 -43.90 -8.95
CA ILE A 10 -33.67 -43.27 -9.20
C ILE A 10 -32.67 -44.29 -9.77
N TRP A 11 -32.60 -45.48 -9.17
CA TRP A 11 -31.70 -46.55 -9.61
C TRP A 11 -32.06 -47.16 -10.96
N ARG A 12 -33.34 -47.09 -11.37
CA ARG A 12 -33.82 -47.61 -12.66
C ARG A 12 -33.57 -46.64 -13.81
N ASN A 13 -33.63 -45.32 -13.55
CA ASN A 13 -33.44 -44.26 -14.55
C ASN A 13 -32.09 -43.53 -14.39
N ARG A 14 -30.98 -44.27 -14.26
CA ARG A 14 -29.65 -43.74 -13.90
C ARG A 14 -29.17 -42.58 -14.79
N ARG A 15 -29.36 -42.65 -16.11
CA ARG A 15 -28.91 -41.60 -17.05
C ARG A 15 -29.59 -40.26 -16.77
N ARG A 16 -30.91 -40.26 -16.59
CA ARG A 16 -31.70 -39.03 -16.32
C ARG A 16 -31.35 -38.45 -14.95
N THR A 17 -31.28 -39.30 -13.92
CA THR A 17 -30.91 -38.84 -12.58
C THR A 17 -29.50 -38.27 -12.56
N LEU A 18 -28.53 -38.90 -13.25
CA LEU A 18 -27.15 -38.40 -13.31
C LEU A 18 -27.07 -37.02 -13.99
N LEU A 19 -27.82 -36.78 -15.06
CA LEU A 19 -27.86 -35.48 -15.71
C LEU A 19 -28.39 -34.37 -14.78
N THR A 20 -29.51 -34.61 -14.09
CA THR A 20 -30.05 -33.61 -13.17
C THR A 20 -29.18 -33.40 -11.93
N LEU A 21 -28.63 -34.49 -11.38
CA LEU A 21 -27.77 -34.44 -10.20
C LEU A 21 -26.46 -33.73 -10.50
N SER A 22 -25.82 -34.04 -11.64
CA SER A 22 -24.59 -33.39 -12.07
C SER A 22 -24.80 -31.90 -12.33
N ALA A 23 -25.91 -31.50 -12.96
CA ALA A 23 -26.24 -30.09 -13.14
C ALA A 23 -26.37 -29.35 -11.80
N MET A 24 -27.07 -29.93 -10.83
CA MET A 24 -27.19 -29.36 -9.48
C MET A 24 -25.84 -29.28 -8.75
N ILE A 25 -25.03 -30.34 -8.83
CA ILE A 25 -23.70 -30.39 -8.19
C ILE A 25 -22.79 -29.33 -8.80
N VAL A 26 -22.70 -29.24 -10.13
CA VAL A 26 -21.86 -28.27 -10.83
C VAL A 26 -22.33 -26.85 -10.53
N SER A 27 -23.64 -26.59 -10.57
CA SER A 27 -24.20 -25.28 -10.24
C SER A 27 -23.88 -24.86 -8.80
N SER A 28 -24.09 -25.74 -7.82
CA SER A 28 -23.79 -25.47 -6.42
C SER A 28 -22.29 -25.31 -6.17
N ALA A 29 -21.46 -26.13 -6.82
CA ALA A 29 -20.00 -26.05 -6.71
C ALA A 29 -19.48 -24.71 -7.25
N LEU A 30 -19.96 -24.27 -8.41
CA LEU A 30 -19.61 -22.96 -8.97
C LEU A 30 -20.04 -21.81 -8.06
N LEU A 31 -21.24 -21.90 -7.47
CA LEU A 31 -21.74 -20.88 -6.54
C LEU A 31 -20.91 -20.81 -5.26
N ILE A 32 -20.57 -21.96 -4.66
CA ILE A 32 -19.72 -22.03 -3.46
C ILE A 32 -18.32 -21.51 -3.78
N LEU A 33 -17.76 -21.87 -4.93
CA LEU A 33 -16.44 -21.38 -5.37
C LEU A 33 -16.46 -19.86 -5.57
N ALA A 34 -17.48 -19.32 -6.23
CA ALA A 34 -17.63 -17.88 -6.41
C ALA A 34 -17.76 -17.13 -5.08
N LEU A 35 -18.54 -17.66 -4.13
CA LEU A 35 -18.66 -17.10 -2.78
C LEU A 35 -17.34 -17.14 -2.02
N GLY A 36 -16.57 -18.23 -2.14
CA GLY A 36 -15.24 -18.37 -1.55
C GLY A 36 -14.26 -17.33 -2.08
N ILE A 37 -14.22 -17.14 -3.41
CA ILE A 37 -13.41 -16.10 -4.05
C ILE A 37 -13.82 -14.71 -3.57
N PHE A 38 -15.12 -14.41 -3.57
CA PHE A 38 -15.63 -13.10 -3.16
C PHE A 38 -15.32 -12.79 -1.69
N SER A 39 -15.47 -13.79 -0.80
CA SER A 39 -15.12 -13.63 0.61
C SER A 39 -13.62 -13.44 0.83
N GLY A 40 -12.78 -14.15 0.07
CA GLY A 40 -11.32 -13.95 0.10
C GLY A 40 -10.93 -12.55 -0.34
N MET A 41 -11.44 -12.11 -1.49
CA MET A 41 -11.19 -10.77 -2.02
C MET A 41 -11.57 -9.66 -1.04
N LEU A 42 -12.71 -9.77 -0.34
CA LEU A 42 -13.12 -8.77 0.64
C LEU A 42 -12.18 -8.71 1.85
N LYS A 43 -11.67 -9.86 2.31
CA LYS A 43 -10.70 -9.90 3.42
C LYS A 43 -9.37 -9.31 3.00
N ASP A 44 -8.88 -9.68 1.82
CA ASP A 44 -7.62 -9.16 1.28
C ASP A 44 -7.70 -7.66 1.04
N MET A 45 -8.83 -7.16 0.52
CA MET A 45 -9.07 -5.73 0.34
C MET A 45 -9.04 -4.98 1.68
N LEU A 46 -9.65 -5.55 2.73
CA LEU A 46 -9.67 -4.94 4.06
C LEU A 46 -8.27 -4.89 4.66
N ALA A 47 -7.54 -6.01 4.66
CA ALA A 47 -6.18 -6.09 5.17
C ALA A 47 -5.22 -5.14 4.43
N SER A 48 -5.32 -5.09 3.10
CA SER A 48 -4.50 -4.19 2.27
C SER A 48 -4.80 -2.71 2.59
N ALA A 49 -6.07 -2.36 2.81
CA ALA A 49 -6.45 -0.99 3.12
C ALA A 49 -6.00 -0.54 4.52
N THR A 50 -6.10 -1.40 5.54
CA THR A 50 -5.88 -1.02 6.95
C THR A 50 -4.45 -1.25 7.43
N GLU A 51 -3.79 -2.31 6.99
CA GLU A 51 -2.49 -2.74 7.56
C GLU A 51 -1.30 -2.33 6.69
N GLN A 52 -1.51 -2.17 5.39
CA GLN A 52 -0.41 -2.02 4.43
C GLN A 52 -0.03 -0.56 4.15
N TYR A 53 -0.98 0.38 4.24
CA TYR A 53 -0.73 1.77 3.87
C TYR A 53 -1.24 2.81 4.88
N PHE A 54 -2.55 2.89 5.15
CA PHE A 54 -3.10 4.03 5.90
C PHE A 54 -3.02 3.90 7.43
N GLY A 55 -2.77 2.70 7.97
CA GLY A 55 -2.95 2.42 9.39
C GLY A 55 -4.44 2.52 9.79
N HIS A 56 -4.73 2.45 11.09
CA HIS A 56 -6.11 2.42 11.59
C HIS A 56 -6.77 3.81 11.68
N LEU A 57 -5.97 4.86 11.82
CA LEU A 57 -6.47 6.23 11.98
C LEU A 57 -5.49 7.20 11.31
N VAL A 58 -6.02 8.03 10.41
CA VAL A 58 -5.26 9.08 9.71
C VAL A 58 -5.74 10.43 10.19
N ILE A 59 -4.81 11.25 10.69
CA ILE A 59 -5.08 12.63 11.08
C ILE A 59 -4.50 13.51 9.97
N SER A 60 -5.37 14.27 9.31
CA SER A 60 -4.99 15.24 8.27
C SER A 60 -5.54 16.62 8.62
N ALA A 61 -4.86 17.68 8.19
CA ALA A 61 -5.41 19.02 8.32
C ALA A 61 -6.73 19.14 7.55
N ARG A 62 -7.61 20.05 8.00
CA ARG A 62 -8.89 20.30 7.34
C ARG A 62 -8.64 20.82 5.90
N GLY A 63 -9.26 20.17 4.91
CA GLY A 63 -9.09 20.50 3.49
C GLY A 63 -7.92 19.78 2.80
N TYR A 64 -7.03 19.10 3.55
CA TYR A 64 -5.92 18.35 2.96
C TYR A 64 -6.38 17.19 2.07
N GLN A 65 -7.50 16.54 2.40
CA GLN A 65 -8.02 15.44 1.57
C GLN A 65 -8.67 15.91 0.26
N ASP A 66 -9.13 17.16 0.20
CA ASP A 66 -9.85 17.68 -0.97
C ASP A 66 -8.85 18.12 -2.05
N ASP A 67 -7.86 18.93 -1.68
CA ASP A 67 -6.91 19.53 -2.63
C ASP A 67 -5.49 18.93 -2.59
N HIS A 68 -5.20 18.02 -1.63
CA HIS A 68 -3.84 17.52 -1.36
C HIS A 68 -2.80 18.65 -1.26
N ASP A 69 -3.25 19.81 -0.78
CA ASP A 69 -2.45 21.01 -0.73
C ASP A 69 -1.32 20.85 0.31
N MET A 70 -0.07 21.02 -0.14
CA MET A 70 1.10 21.01 0.72
C MET A 70 1.05 22.09 1.82
N PHE A 71 0.27 23.16 1.63
CA PHE A 71 0.08 24.20 2.65
C PHE A 71 -0.88 23.78 3.78
N ALA A 72 -1.69 22.74 3.58
CA ALA A 72 -2.55 22.16 4.62
C ALA A 72 -1.75 21.11 5.45
N HIS A 73 -0.63 21.54 6.03
CA HIS A 73 0.15 20.74 6.98
C HIS A 73 -0.10 21.20 8.41
N PHE A 74 0.08 20.29 9.37
CA PHE A 74 0.22 20.63 10.78
C PHE A 74 1.54 20.06 11.27
N ALA A 75 2.23 20.79 12.14
CA ALA A 75 3.31 20.21 12.92
C ALA A 75 2.67 19.18 13.86
N ALA A 76 3.20 17.96 13.88
CA ALA A 76 2.84 16.97 14.90
C ALA A 76 3.45 17.42 16.24
N ASP A 77 2.95 18.52 16.77
CA ASP A 77 3.40 19.12 18.03
C ASP A 77 3.14 18.15 19.20
N GLU A 78 3.80 18.42 20.33
CA GLU A 78 3.54 17.78 21.64
C GLU A 78 2.04 17.69 21.99
N GLN A 79 1.20 18.57 21.43
CA GLN A 79 -0.25 18.54 21.62
C GLN A 79 -0.90 17.25 21.09
N LEU A 80 -0.40 16.67 20.00
CA LEU A 80 -0.91 15.39 19.50
C LEU A 80 -0.60 14.23 20.45
N GLN A 81 0.56 14.26 21.11
CA GLN A 81 0.93 13.28 22.14
C GLN A 81 0.01 13.35 23.37
N HIS A 82 -0.58 14.51 23.65
CA HIS A 82 -1.52 14.69 24.75
C HIS A 82 -2.96 14.27 24.41
N ILE A 83 -3.33 14.28 23.12
CA ILE A 83 -4.67 13.89 22.63
C ILE A 83 -4.75 12.38 22.37
N LEU A 84 -3.63 11.74 22.04
CA LEU A 84 -3.55 10.31 21.79
C LEU A 84 -3.64 9.53 23.12
N PRO A 85 -4.63 8.64 23.30
CA PRO A 85 -4.73 7.82 24.51
C PRO A 85 -3.56 6.84 24.58
N GLN A 86 -2.62 7.09 25.49
CA GLN A 86 -1.34 6.34 25.56
C GLN A 86 -1.51 4.85 25.88
N GLU A 87 -2.60 4.45 26.55
CA GLU A 87 -2.79 3.05 26.99
C GLU A 87 -3.29 2.10 25.89
N GLN A 88 -3.82 2.61 24.78
CA GLN A 88 -4.33 1.79 23.65
C GLN A 88 -3.60 2.05 22.32
N LEU A 89 -2.60 2.93 22.32
CA LEU A 89 -1.85 3.29 21.12
C LEU A 89 -0.73 2.26 20.87
N LEU A 90 -0.90 1.43 19.83
CA LEU A 90 0.13 0.48 19.40
C LEU A 90 1.34 1.15 18.72
N GLY A 91 1.11 2.31 18.10
CA GLY A 91 2.14 3.08 17.40
C GLY A 91 1.56 4.31 16.70
N TYR A 92 2.41 5.28 16.41
CA TYR A 92 2.09 6.42 15.56
C TYR A 92 3.31 6.76 14.70
N SER A 93 3.07 7.23 13.48
CA SER A 93 4.13 7.62 12.54
C SER A 93 3.73 8.92 11.82
N PRO A 94 4.48 10.02 11.99
CA PRO A 94 4.23 11.24 11.23
C PRO A 94 4.74 11.03 9.80
N ARG A 95 3.90 11.40 8.84
CA ARG A 95 4.19 11.22 7.42
C ARG A 95 4.11 12.53 6.66
N LEU A 96 4.98 12.64 5.68
CA LEU A 96 5.00 13.74 4.72
C LEU A 96 4.71 13.18 3.33
N ARG A 97 3.62 13.61 2.70
CA ARG A 97 3.26 13.18 1.34
C ARG A 97 3.56 14.29 0.35
N SER A 98 4.19 13.94 -0.76
CA SER A 98 4.43 14.82 -1.89
C SER A 98 4.33 14.03 -3.19
N PHE A 99 4.11 14.73 -4.31
CA PHE A 99 4.04 14.13 -5.63
C PHE A 99 5.12 14.71 -6.52
N GLY A 100 5.66 13.89 -7.41
CA GLY A 100 6.71 14.32 -8.32
C GLY A 100 7.01 13.30 -9.40
N LEU A 101 8.11 13.53 -10.09
CA LEU A 101 8.64 12.64 -11.13
C LEU A 101 9.92 11.99 -10.62
N LEU A 102 9.94 10.66 -10.58
CA LEU A 102 11.17 9.88 -10.45
C LEU A 102 11.75 9.63 -11.83
N SER A 103 13.04 9.88 -11.97
CA SER A 103 13.76 9.67 -13.22
C SER A 103 15.03 8.87 -13.00
N HIS A 104 15.29 7.94 -13.91
CA HIS A 104 16.53 7.22 -14.03
C HIS A 104 16.96 7.19 -15.50
N GLN A 105 18.10 7.79 -15.80
CA GLN A 105 18.62 7.91 -17.17
C GLN A 105 17.57 8.53 -18.13
N HIS A 106 16.95 7.72 -18.99
CA HIS A 106 15.98 8.15 -20.01
C HIS A 106 14.52 7.80 -19.64
N ASN A 107 14.30 7.16 -18.48
CA ASN A 107 12.98 6.74 -18.02
C ASN A 107 12.51 7.66 -16.89
N SER A 108 11.27 8.14 -16.98
CA SER A 108 10.62 8.91 -15.93
C SER A 108 9.24 8.34 -15.63
N SER A 109 8.87 8.30 -14.36
CA SER A 109 7.55 7.88 -13.91
C SER A 109 7.05 8.82 -12.81
N PRO A 110 5.75 9.19 -12.82
CA PRO A 110 5.16 9.85 -11.67
C PRO A 110 5.24 8.94 -10.46
N ALA A 111 5.48 9.55 -9.31
CA ALA A 111 5.55 8.87 -8.03
C ALA A 111 5.00 9.75 -6.91
N GLU A 112 4.32 9.09 -5.99
CA GLU A 112 4.02 9.58 -4.66
C GLU A 112 5.22 9.28 -3.77
N LEU A 113 5.76 10.35 -3.19
CA LEU A 113 6.81 10.29 -2.19
C LEU A 113 6.18 10.34 -0.81
N LEU A 114 6.54 9.37 0.02
CA LEU A 114 6.13 9.26 1.40
C LEU A 114 7.35 9.38 2.31
N GLY A 115 7.53 10.54 2.91
CA GLY A 115 8.52 10.79 3.96
C GLY A 115 8.06 10.21 5.29
N VAL A 116 8.81 9.25 5.82
CA VAL A 116 8.45 8.51 7.06
C VAL A 116 9.60 8.52 8.07
N LEU A 117 9.28 8.25 9.33
CA LEU A 117 10.28 7.86 10.33
C LEU A 117 10.36 6.33 10.35
N PRO A 118 11.44 5.69 9.86
CA PRO A 118 11.44 4.26 9.60
C PRO A 118 11.06 3.40 10.81
N GLU A 119 11.60 3.67 12.00
CA GLU A 119 11.28 2.91 13.21
C GLU A 119 9.81 3.03 13.64
N GLN A 120 9.23 4.22 13.52
CA GLN A 120 7.84 4.47 13.88
C GLN A 120 6.88 3.88 12.83
N GLU A 121 7.24 3.97 11.55
CA GLU A 121 6.42 3.47 10.44
C GLU A 121 6.19 1.96 10.53
N GLN A 122 7.18 1.21 11.00
CA GLN A 122 7.11 -0.23 11.22
C GLN A 122 6.12 -0.63 12.33
N THR A 123 5.77 0.29 13.23
CA THR A 123 4.76 0.05 14.27
C THR A 123 3.34 0.28 13.76
N VAL A 124 3.18 0.97 12.62
CA VAL A 124 1.89 1.37 12.05
C VAL A 124 1.55 0.59 10.77
N THR A 125 2.56 0.16 10.00
CA THR A 125 2.37 -0.57 8.74
C THR A 125 3.26 -1.80 8.63
N SER A 126 2.80 -2.76 7.83
CA SER A 126 3.53 -3.98 7.50
C SER A 126 4.29 -3.88 6.15
N LEU A 127 4.53 -2.67 5.62
CA LEU A 127 5.15 -2.51 4.30
C LEU A 127 6.58 -3.09 4.23
N GLN A 128 7.29 -3.08 5.36
CA GLN A 128 8.59 -3.75 5.51
C GLN A 128 8.56 -5.26 5.25
N GLU A 129 7.45 -5.93 5.56
CA GLU A 129 7.28 -7.38 5.38
C GLU A 129 7.10 -7.74 3.90
N HIS A 130 6.78 -6.74 3.07
CA HIS A 130 6.58 -6.86 1.64
C HIS A 130 7.84 -6.52 0.83
N LEU A 131 9.00 -6.40 1.49
CA LEU A 131 10.27 -6.17 0.84
C LEU A 131 10.69 -7.41 0.04
N THR A 132 10.94 -7.23 -1.25
CA THR A 132 11.30 -8.32 -2.17
C THR A 132 12.81 -8.38 -2.44
N VAL A 133 13.47 -7.22 -2.50
CA VAL A 133 14.91 -7.10 -2.80
C VAL A 133 15.50 -5.95 -2.01
N GLY A 134 16.74 -6.10 -1.53
CA GLY A 134 17.48 -5.05 -0.83
C GLY A 134 17.14 -4.95 0.65
N GLU A 135 17.28 -3.75 1.21
CA GLU A 135 17.06 -3.46 2.62
C GLU A 135 16.00 -2.38 2.80
N TYR A 136 15.26 -2.44 3.92
CA TYR A 136 14.35 -1.36 4.31
C TYR A 136 15.13 -0.13 4.80
N LEU A 137 14.45 1.01 4.93
CA LEU A 137 15.05 2.25 5.41
C LEU A 137 15.56 2.10 6.85
N ARG A 138 16.75 2.62 7.12
CA ARG A 138 17.29 2.76 8.47
C ARG A 138 17.27 4.23 8.90
N PRO A 139 17.20 4.55 10.20
CA PRO A 139 17.22 5.93 10.70
C PRO A 139 18.44 6.75 10.26
N VAL A 140 19.56 6.07 10.00
CA VAL A 140 20.81 6.69 9.55
C VAL A 140 20.80 7.07 8.07
N ASP A 141 19.92 6.44 7.28
CA ASP A 141 19.84 6.70 5.85
C ASP A 141 19.24 8.11 5.66
N ARG A 142 19.92 8.97 4.89
CA ARG A 142 19.49 10.35 4.65
C ARG A 142 18.76 10.53 3.33
N ASP A 143 19.17 9.78 2.33
CA ASP A 143 18.75 9.84 0.92
C ASP A 143 18.33 8.44 0.41
N GLY A 144 18.12 7.49 1.31
CA GLY A 144 17.67 6.15 0.98
C GLY A 144 16.22 6.15 0.48
N ALA A 145 15.93 5.36 -0.54
CA ALA A 145 14.59 5.16 -1.07
C ALA A 145 14.22 3.67 -1.11
N VAL A 146 13.02 3.33 -0.67
CA VAL A 146 12.41 2.02 -0.91
C VAL A 146 11.25 2.21 -1.88
N ILE A 147 11.31 1.54 -3.02
CA ILE A 147 10.43 1.80 -4.16
C ILE A 147 9.51 0.62 -4.47
N GLY A 148 8.32 0.89 -4.99
CA GLY A 148 7.42 -0.17 -5.44
C GLY A 148 7.98 -0.95 -6.64
N SER A 149 7.66 -2.24 -6.71
CA SER A 149 8.19 -3.14 -7.75
C SER A 149 7.82 -2.73 -9.17
N GLY A 150 6.66 -2.11 -9.35
CA GLY A 150 6.20 -1.56 -10.62
C GLY A 150 6.99 -0.33 -11.06
N LEU A 151 7.28 0.59 -10.14
CA LEU A 151 8.16 1.73 -10.40
C LEU A 151 9.57 1.26 -10.75
N ALA A 152 10.13 0.34 -9.97
CA ALA A 152 11.46 -0.21 -10.21
C ALA A 152 11.58 -0.80 -11.62
N ARG A 153 10.58 -1.58 -12.06
CA ARG A 153 10.53 -2.15 -13.41
C ARG A 153 10.43 -1.09 -14.51
N ARG A 154 9.63 -0.04 -14.33
CA ARG A 154 9.48 1.04 -15.33
C ARG A 154 10.73 1.88 -15.47
N LEU A 155 11.39 2.17 -14.35
CA LEU A 155 12.62 2.96 -14.32
C LEU A 155 13.86 2.12 -14.67
N GLY A 156 13.75 0.79 -14.58
CA GLY A 156 14.85 -0.14 -14.86
C GLY A 156 15.94 -0.07 -13.80
N VAL A 157 15.56 0.03 -12.53
CA VAL A 157 16.49 0.20 -11.39
C VAL A 157 16.50 -0.99 -10.45
N VAL A 158 17.64 -1.17 -9.79
CA VAL A 158 17.88 -2.15 -8.73
C VAL A 158 18.46 -1.47 -7.48
N PRO A 159 18.43 -2.12 -6.30
CA PRO A 159 19.09 -1.57 -5.12
C PRO A 159 20.57 -1.26 -5.38
N GLY A 160 21.00 -0.05 -5.02
CA GLY A 160 22.31 0.52 -5.31
C GLY A 160 22.26 1.66 -6.34
N ASP A 161 21.26 1.68 -7.22
CA ASP A 161 21.11 2.72 -8.24
C ASP A 161 20.69 4.06 -7.63
N GLN A 162 20.95 5.14 -8.37
CA GLN A 162 20.54 6.49 -8.01
C GLN A 162 19.36 6.95 -8.87
N LEU A 163 18.38 7.57 -8.24
CA LEU A 163 17.20 8.17 -8.86
C LEU A 163 17.26 9.67 -8.67
N VAL A 164 16.71 10.40 -9.63
CA VAL A 164 16.44 11.84 -9.51
C VAL A 164 14.97 11.99 -9.20
N PHE A 165 14.62 12.68 -8.11
CA PHE A 165 13.25 13.07 -7.83
C PHE A 165 13.07 14.56 -8.10
N VAL A 166 12.07 14.90 -8.91
CA VAL A 166 11.75 16.28 -9.26
C VAL A 166 10.33 16.59 -8.81
N THR A 167 10.18 17.69 -8.09
CA THR A 167 8.89 18.15 -7.56
C THR A 167 8.85 19.68 -7.53
N GLN A 168 7.67 20.23 -7.25
CA GLN A 168 7.51 21.65 -6.97
C GLN A 168 7.49 21.82 -5.45
N ALA A 169 8.44 22.61 -4.93
CA ALA A 169 8.53 22.91 -3.51
C ALA A 169 7.42 23.88 -3.07
N ALA A 170 7.22 24.01 -1.76
CA ALA A 170 6.15 24.83 -1.19
C ALA A 170 6.30 26.33 -1.51
N ASP A 171 7.52 26.81 -1.80
CA ASP A 171 7.77 28.19 -2.23
C ASP A 171 7.55 28.41 -3.75
N GLY A 172 7.11 27.36 -4.46
CA GLY A 172 6.92 27.36 -5.90
C GLY A 172 8.20 27.12 -6.71
N SER A 173 9.34 26.93 -6.06
CA SER A 173 10.59 26.56 -6.71
C SER A 173 10.58 25.09 -7.19
N ILE A 174 11.50 24.73 -8.09
CA ILE A 174 11.68 23.34 -8.50
C ILE A 174 12.65 22.69 -7.52
N GLY A 175 12.14 21.73 -6.74
CA GLY A 175 12.95 20.83 -5.94
C GLY A 175 13.46 19.68 -6.80
N ASN A 176 14.77 19.49 -6.85
CA ASN A 176 15.39 18.31 -7.45
C ASN A 176 16.53 17.83 -6.56
N ASP A 177 16.50 16.55 -6.19
CA ASP A 177 17.60 15.91 -5.48
C ASP A 177 17.69 14.41 -5.79
N LEU A 178 18.82 13.80 -5.42
CA LEU A 178 19.14 12.41 -5.65
C LEU A 178 18.65 11.51 -4.50
N LEU A 179 18.19 10.33 -4.87
CA LEU A 179 17.82 9.25 -3.96
C LEU A 179 18.61 8.00 -4.31
N GLN A 180 19.07 7.26 -3.31
CA GLN A 180 19.69 5.96 -3.50
C GLN A 180 18.67 4.84 -3.24
N VAL A 181 18.46 3.96 -4.22
CA VAL A 181 17.57 2.81 -4.05
C VAL A 181 18.18 1.84 -3.04
N ARG A 182 17.52 1.67 -1.90
CA ARG A 182 17.92 0.74 -0.83
C ARG A 182 17.20 -0.59 -0.95
N GLY A 183 15.94 -0.56 -1.37
CA GLY A 183 15.12 -1.74 -1.47
C GLY A 183 13.91 -1.58 -2.39
N ILE A 184 13.31 -2.71 -2.73
CA ILE A 184 12.13 -2.80 -3.60
C ILE A 184 11.06 -3.61 -2.87
N PHE A 185 9.87 -3.05 -2.69
CA PHE A 185 8.73 -3.75 -2.10
C PHE A 185 7.70 -4.18 -3.16
N SER A 186 6.89 -5.18 -2.85
CA SER A 186 5.71 -5.53 -3.63
C SER A 186 4.54 -5.84 -2.71
N THR A 187 3.54 -4.97 -2.69
CA THR A 187 2.35 -5.09 -1.85
C THR A 187 1.27 -5.96 -2.48
N GLY A 188 1.32 -6.17 -3.80
CA GLY A 188 0.25 -6.81 -4.56
C GLY A 188 -0.85 -5.83 -4.99
N ASP A 189 -0.91 -4.65 -4.36
CA ASP A 189 -1.70 -3.53 -4.84
C ASP A 189 -0.95 -2.77 -5.93
N ARG A 190 -1.57 -2.67 -7.11
CA ARG A 190 -0.95 -2.01 -8.27
C ARG A 190 -0.78 -0.51 -8.07
N GLY A 191 -1.60 0.15 -7.24
CA GLY A 191 -1.48 1.57 -6.96
C GLY A 191 -0.15 1.85 -6.26
N HIS A 192 0.08 1.18 -5.12
CA HIS A 192 1.32 1.31 -4.36
C HIS A 192 2.53 0.80 -5.14
N ASP A 193 2.44 -0.39 -5.76
CA ASP A 193 3.59 -0.96 -6.48
C ASP A 193 4.05 -0.12 -7.67
N ASN A 194 3.14 0.62 -8.33
CA ASN A 194 3.46 1.44 -9.51
C ASN A 194 3.62 2.92 -9.22
N GLY A 195 3.45 3.37 -7.97
CA GLY A 195 3.39 4.80 -7.66
C GLY A 195 4.08 5.22 -6.36
N LEU A 196 4.30 4.32 -5.41
CA LEU A 196 4.76 4.72 -4.08
C LEU A 196 6.27 4.56 -3.90
N VAL A 197 6.89 5.56 -3.29
CA VAL A 197 8.28 5.54 -2.80
C VAL A 197 8.36 6.05 -1.38
N LEU A 198 9.03 5.29 -0.52
CA LEU A 198 9.29 5.66 0.87
C LEU A 198 10.69 6.25 0.98
N VAL A 199 10.81 7.36 1.71
CA VAL A 199 12.08 8.01 2.04
C VAL A 199 12.09 8.44 3.51
N PRO A 200 13.29 8.62 4.12
CA PRO A 200 13.41 9.23 5.43
C PRO A 200 12.80 10.64 5.44
N ARG A 201 11.94 10.94 6.42
CA ARG A 201 11.17 12.20 6.52
C ARG A 201 12.01 13.48 6.37
N GLY A 202 13.25 13.47 6.86
CA GLY A 202 14.14 14.62 6.77
C GLY A 202 14.54 15.02 5.35
N TRP A 203 14.56 14.06 4.41
CA TRP A 203 14.93 14.31 3.02
C TRP A 203 13.91 15.19 2.27
N PRO A 204 12.62 14.82 2.20
CA PRO A 204 11.64 15.66 1.51
C PRO A 204 11.36 16.97 2.24
N GLN A 205 11.56 17.06 3.56
CA GLN A 205 11.45 18.34 4.28
C GLN A 205 12.44 19.38 3.74
N GLN A 206 13.68 18.97 3.46
CA GLN A 206 14.70 19.83 2.88
C GLN A 206 14.37 20.18 1.43
N LEU A 207 13.97 19.18 0.63
CA LEU A 207 13.65 19.37 -0.77
C LEU A 207 12.45 20.31 -0.99
N LEU A 208 11.47 20.24 -0.11
CA LEU A 208 10.19 20.95 -0.23
C LEU A 208 10.17 22.30 0.50
N VAL A 209 11.28 22.68 1.15
CA VAL A 209 11.42 23.92 1.93
C VAL A 209 10.36 24.01 3.04
N LEU A 210 10.12 22.89 3.73
CA LEU A 210 9.16 22.83 4.83
C LEU A 210 9.85 23.02 6.19
N PRO A 211 9.23 23.73 7.14
CA PRO A 211 9.79 23.91 8.48
C PRO A 211 9.94 22.54 9.19
N GLY A 212 11.05 22.37 9.89
CA GLY A 212 11.31 21.19 10.71
C GLY A 212 10.44 21.19 11.96
N GLY A 213 9.72 20.10 12.19
CA GLY A 213 8.91 19.82 13.39
C GLY A 213 8.85 18.33 13.64
#